data_AF-A0A9Q0VM29-F1
#
_entry.id   AF-A0A9Q0VM29-F1
#
_cell.length_a   1.000
_cell.length_b   1.000
_cell.length_c   1.000
_cell.angle_alpha   90.00
_cell.angle_beta   90.00
_cell.angle_gamma   90.00
#
_symmetry.space_group_name_H-M   'P 1'
#
loop_
_entity.id
_entity.type
_entity.pdbx_description
1 polymer ?
#
loop_
_entity_poly.entity_id
_entity_poly.type
_entity_poly.pdbx_seq_one_letter_code
_entity_poly.pdbx_strand_id
1 'polypeptide(L)'
;MATDTRSISSEDRNTLLVVTTLIVAVTFQAAINPPGGVWQEDRYDPEENCTVDPRSGANNRTVMARAGTSVLHSRAKIRYDTFISVNTLAFSAATSTIFFLLLKSPFRTETLISIYCMNFAYVASVGAVQPQTPKTWAILFSALLLPYIFRLFSSIIKSHKEAREQDVPQGPPVFQRGAC
;
A
#
# COMPACT_ATOMS: atom_id res chain seq x y z
N MET A 1 12.67 21.38 30.56
CA MET A 1 13.28 20.70 29.40
C MET A 1 12.18 20.57 28.36
N ALA A 2 12.12 21.49 27.40
CA ALA A 2 11.04 21.53 26.41
C ALA A 2 11.13 20.28 25.52
N THR A 3 10.08 19.48 25.49
CA THR A 3 9.86 18.49 24.44
C THR A 3 9.70 19.25 23.13
N ASP A 4 10.79 19.31 22.37
CA ASP A 4 10.80 19.80 21.00
C ASP A 4 9.88 18.90 20.18
N THR A 5 8.66 19.40 19.93
CA THR A 5 7.67 18.79 19.05
C THR A 5 8.23 18.87 17.64
N ARG A 6 9.15 17.95 17.31
CA ARG A 6 9.94 17.88 16.06
C ARG A 6 9.16 18.44 14.88
N SER A 7 9.28 19.75 14.68
CA SER A 7 8.59 20.44 13.61
C SER A 7 9.44 20.14 12.39
N ILE A 8 8.96 19.20 11.59
CA ILE A 8 9.70 18.74 10.41
C ILE A 8 10.06 19.96 9.55
N SER A 9 11.37 20.18 9.32
CA SER A 9 11.89 21.29 8.52
C SER A 9 11.38 21.18 7.08
N SER A 10 11.31 22.30 6.33
CA SER A 10 10.97 22.29 4.91
C SER A 10 11.91 21.39 4.09
N GLU A 11 13.19 21.35 4.44
CA GLU A 11 14.20 20.50 3.80
C GLU A 11 13.95 19.01 4.06
N ASP A 12 13.60 18.66 5.31
CA ASP A 12 13.20 17.30 5.67
C ASP A 12 11.93 16.87 4.93
N ARG A 13 10.94 17.77 4.78
CA ARG A 13 9.71 17.48 4.01
C ARG A 13 10.02 17.20 2.56
N ASN A 14 10.86 18.02 1.94
CA ASN A 14 11.22 17.85 0.54
C ASN A 14 11.97 16.52 0.33
N THR A 15 12.93 16.23 1.20
CA THR A 15 13.68 14.96 1.19
C THR A 15 12.75 13.77 1.37
N LEU A 16 11.84 13.81 2.35
CA LEU A 16 10.87 12.76 2.61
C LEU A 16 9.91 12.58 1.43
N LEU A 17 9.43 13.65 0.79
CA LEU A 17 8.57 13.56 -0.40
C LEU A 17 9.28 12.85 -1.55
N VAL A 18 10.55 13.19 -1.81
CA VAL A 18 11.36 12.54 -2.86
C VAL A 18 11.55 11.05 -2.56
N VAL A 19 12.03 10.72 -1.35
CA VAL A 19 12.26 9.32 -0.93
C VAL A 19 10.96 8.52 -1.00
N THR A 20 9.86 9.10 -0.52
CA THR A 20 8.56 8.42 -0.49
C THR A 20 8.01 8.20 -1.91
N THR A 21 8.17 9.19 -2.80
CA THR A 21 7.78 9.06 -4.21
C THR A 21 8.59 7.98 -4.91
N LEU A 22 9.89 7.86 -4.60
CA LEU A 22 10.72 6.78 -5.12
C LEU A 22 10.24 5.40 -4.64
N ILE A 23 9.87 5.26 -3.37
CA ILE A 23 9.30 4.01 -2.84
C ILE A 23 8.00 3.66 -3.56
N VAL A 24 7.09 4.63 -3.77
CA VAL A 24 5.85 4.44 -4.54
C VAL A 24 6.17 3.95 -5.97
N ALA A 25 7.14 4.58 -6.64
CA ALA A 25 7.52 4.19 -8.01
C ALA A 25 8.10 2.77 -8.07
N VAL A 26 9.05 2.44 -7.20
CA VAL A 26 9.70 1.12 -7.17
C VAL A 26 8.69 0.01 -6.84
N THR A 27 7.81 0.26 -5.86
CA THR A 27 6.78 -0.72 -5.47
C THR A 27 5.73 -0.90 -6.57
N PHE A 28 5.34 0.15 -7.29
CA PHE A 28 4.47 0.02 -8.46
C PHE A 28 5.12 -0.83 -9.56
N GLN A 29 6.39 -0.55 -9.89
CA GLN A 29 7.13 -1.30 -10.90
C GLN A 29 7.27 -2.78 -10.52
N ALA A 30 7.58 -3.06 -9.27
CA ALA A 30 7.72 -4.42 -8.75
C ALA A 30 6.39 -5.20 -8.74
N ALA A 31 5.27 -4.51 -8.58
CA ALA A 31 3.94 -5.12 -8.63
C ALA A 31 3.55 -5.57 -10.04
N ILE A 32 3.80 -4.73 -11.06
CA ILE A 32 3.46 -5.05 -12.46
C ILE A 32 4.47 -5.97 -13.14
N ASN A 33 5.72 -5.96 -12.65
CA ASN A 33 6.79 -6.84 -13.10
C ASN A 33 7.23 -7.73 -11.92
N PRO A 34 6.41 -8.71 -11.50
CA PRO A 34 6.73 -9.54 -10.36
C PRO A 34 8.01 -10.35 -10.61
N PRO A 35 8.74 -10.76 -9.55
CA PRO A 35 9.91 -11.61 -9.69
C PRO A 35 9.56 -12.89 -10.45
N GLY A 36 10.34 -13.24 -11.47
CA GLY A 36 10.04 -14.37 -12.37
C GLY A 36 9.15 -14.00 -13.56
N GLY A 37 8.65 -12.78 -13.63
CA GLY A 37 7.89 -12.23 -14.75
C GLY A 37 6.44 -12.72 -14.81
N VAL A 38 5.80 -12.38 -15.92
CA VAL A 38 4.43 -12.81 -16.25
C VAL A 38 4.45 -13.73 -17.46
N TRP A 39 3.48 -14.63 -17.52
CA TRP A 39 3.25 -15.47 -18.69
C TRP A 39 2.91 -14.58 -19.89
N GLN A 40 3.59 -14.80 -21.01
CA GLN A 40 3.39 -14.03 -22.25
C GLN A 40 2.24 -14.58 -23.10
N GLU A 41 1.95 -15.88 -22.96
CA GLU A 41 0.95 -16.62 -23.71
C GLU A 41 0.17 -17.54 -22.77
N ASP A 42 -1.05 -17.88 -23.17
CA ASP A 42 -1.87 -18.87 -22.46
C ASP A 42 -1.22 -20.26 -22.60
N ARG A 43 -1.03 -20.96 -21.49
CA ARG A 43 -0.54 -22.35 -21.45
C ARG A 43 -1.69 -23.28 -21.09
N TYR A 44 -1.85 -24.31 -21.91
CA TYR A 44 -2.85 -25.37 -21.75
C TYR A 44 -2.17 -26.66 -21.34
N ASP A 45 -2.87 -27.51 -20.60
CA ASP A 45 -2.40 -28.85 -20.26
C ASP A 45 -1.92 -29.60 -21.51
N PRO A 46 -0.83 -30.37 -21.42
CA PRO A 46 -0.41 -31.22 -22.52
C PRO A 46 -1.60 -32.11 -22.91
N GLU A 47 -1.83 -32.27 -24.20
CA GLU A 47 -2.91 -33.12 -24.70
C GLU A 47 -2.63 -34.57 -24.29
N GLU A 48 -3.16 -35.00 -23.13
CA GLU A 48 -3.15 -36.40 -22.77
C GLU A 48 -4.17 -37.12 -23.65
N ASN A 49 -3.62 -37.78 -24.67
CA ASN A 49 -4.19 -38.87 -25.43
C ASN A 49 -5.16 -38.52 -26.56
N CYS A 50 -4.85 -39.04 -27.75
CA CYS A 50 -5.59 -38.94 -29.00
C CYS A 50 -6.93 -39.70 -29.00
N THR A 51 -7.65 -39.77 -27.88
CA THR A 51 -8.96 -40.44 -27.78
C THR A 51 -10.14 -39.48 -27.90
N VAL A 52 -9.92 -38.24 -28.34
CA VAL A 52 -11.01 -37.29 -28.61
C VAL A 52 -11.83 -37.82 -29.79
N ASP A 53 -13.03 -38.31 -29.50
CA ASP A 53 -14.05 -38.60 -30.52
C ASP A 53 -14.25 -37.32 -31.36
N PRO A 54 -14.04 -37.35 -32.69
CA PRO A 54 -14.20 -36.19 -33.56
C PRO A 54 -15.60 -35.55 -33.51
N ARG A 55 -16.61 -36.24 -32.95
CA ARG A 55 -17.98 -35.73 -32.79
C ARG A 55 -18.20 -34.93 -31.51
N SER A 56 -17.28 -35.01 -30.55
CA SER A 56 -17.32 -34.20 -29.34
C SER A 56 -16.58 -32.88 -29.60
N GLY A 57 -17.31 -31.87 -30.06
CA GLY A 57 -16.79 -30.50 -30.24
C GLY A 57 -16.39 -29.77 -28.94
N ALA A 58 -16.11 -30.51 -27.86
CA ALA A 58 -15.69 -30.01 -26.56
C ALA A 58 -14.23 -30.38 -26.31
N ASN A 59 -13.32 -29.55 -26.82
CA ASN A 59 -11.93 -29.51 -26.41
C ASN A 59 -11.88 -28.98 -24.96
N ASN A 60 -12.02 -29.88 -23.98
CA ASN A 60 -11.87 -29.63 -22.54
C ASN A 60 -10.41 -29.36 -22.14
N ARG A 61 -9.70 -28.47 -22.85
CA ARG A 61 -8.35 -28.05 -22.46
C ARG A 61 -8.46 -27.13 -21.26
N THR A 62 -7.89 -27.55 -20.15
CA THR A 62 -7.73 -26.71 -18.95
C THR A 62 -6.56 -25.75 -19.12
N VAL A 63 -6.76 -24.49 -18.74
CA VAL A 63 -5.73 -23.46 -18.80
C VAL A 63 -4.86 -23.59 -17.55
N MET A 64 -3.61 -24.02 -17.74
CA MET A 64 -2.61 -24.10 -16.66
C MET A 64 -2.10 -22.71 -16.25
N ALA A 65 -1.94 -21.80 -17.21
CA ALA A 65 -1.49 -20.44 -16.97
C ALA A 65 -2.09 -19.48 -18.00
N ARG A 66 -2.52 -18.30 -17.56
CA ARG A 66 -3.08 -17.27 -18.44
C ARG A 66 -2.04 -16.17 -18.69
N ALA A 67 -1.98 -15.66 -19.92
CA ALA A 67 -1.16 -14.50 -20.26
C ALA A 67 -1.44 -13.31 -19.32
N GLY A 68 -0.37 -12.61 -18.93
CA GLY A 68 -0.43 -11.53 -17.95
C GLY A 68 -0.41 -11.98 -16.50
N THR A 69 -0.58 -13.27 -16.19
CA THR A 69 -0.47 -13.76 -14.81
C THR A 69 0.98 -14.03 -14.39
N SER A 70 1.30 -13.80 -13.13
CA SER A 70 2.65 -14.03 -12.58
C SER A 70 3.10 -15.50 -12.68
N VAL A 71 4.30 -15.73 -13.23
CA VAL A 71 4.94 -17.06 -13.27
C VAL A 71 5.24 -17.57 -11.86
N LEU A 72 5.63 -16.67 -10.96
CA LEU A 72 5.93 -17.01 -9.57
C LEU A 72 4.68 -17.46 -8.81
N HIS A 73 3.51 -16.93 -9.14
CA HIS A 73 2.25 -17.40 -8.56
C HIS A 73 2.01 -18.88 -8.89
N SER A 74 2.22 -19.28 -10.14
CA SER A 74 2.07 -20.68 -10.59
C SER A 74 3.09 -21.62 -9.95
N ARG A 75 4.34 -21.19 -9.76
CA ARG A 75 5.42 -22.06 -9.26
C ARG A 75 5.55 -22.10 -7.74
N ALA A 76 5.27 -20.99 -7.05
CA ALA A 76 5.49 -20.86 -5.62
C ALA A 76 4.58 -19.80 -5.00
N LYS A 77 3.29 -20.14 -4.91
CA LYS A 77 2.21 -19.29 -4.41
C LYS A 77 2.54 -18.57 -3.09
N ILE A 78 3.10 -19.26 -2.10
CA ILE A 78 3.43 -18.66 -0.79
C ILE A 78 4.44 -17.51 -0.91
N ARG A 79 5.47 -17.68 -1.76
CA ARG A 79 6.49 -16.63 -1.98
C ARG A 79 5.89 -15.43 -2.71
N TYR A 80 5.05 -15.69 -3.71
CA TYR A 80 4.33 -14.65 -4.44
C TYR A 80 3.40 -13.86 -3.52
N ASP A 81 2.57 -14.55 -2.73
CA ASP A 81 1.59 -13.93 -1.82
C ASP A 81 2.31 -13.07 -0.75
N THR A 82 3.45 -13.55 -0.24
CA THR A 82 4.27 -12.79 0.72
C THR A 82 4.85 -11.53 0.07
N PHE A 83 5.44 -11.67 -1.11
CA PHE A 83 6.02 -10.56 -1.87
C PHE A 83 4.98 -9.48 -2.14
N ILE A 84 3.82 -9.84 -2.69
CA ILE A 84 2.80 -8.87 -3.08
C ILE A 84 2.17 -8.19 -1.86
N SER A 85 2.03 -8.90 -0.74
CA SER A 85 1.52 -8.35 0.52
C SER A 85 2.46 -7.29 1.09
N VAL A 86 3.75 -7.61 1.21
CA VAL A 86 4.76 -6.67 1.74
C VAL A 86 4.94 -5.48 0.80
N ASN A 87 4.95 -5.71 -0.51
CA ASN A 87 5.05 -4.65 -1.52
C ASN A 87 3.86 -3.68 -1.46
N THR A 88 2.64 -4.21 -1.30
CA THR A 88 1.43 -3.40 -1.16
C THR A 88 1.43 -2.60 0.13
N LEU A 89 1.85 -3.19 1.25
CA LEU A 89 2.01 -2.46 2.52
C LEU A 89 3.02 -1.31 2.40
N ALA A 90 4.14 -1.54 1.72
CA ALA A 90 5.14 -0.50 1.46
C ALA A 90 4.58 0.63 0.59
N PHE A 91 3.89 0.31 -0.50
CA PHE A 91 3.22 1.28 -1.37
C PHE A 91 2.20 2.12 -0.60
N SER A 92 1.34 1.49 0.21
CA SER A 92 0.29 2.18 0.96
C SER A 92 0.84 3.01 2.12
N ALA A 93 1.90 2.56 2.81
CA ALA A 93 2.59 3.33 3.83
C ALA A 93 3.30 4.56 3.24
N ALA A 94 3.94 4.42 2.07
CA ALA A 94 4.56 5.50 1.36
C ALA A 94 3.50 6.52 0.89
N THR A 95 2.44 6.06 0.23
CA THR A 95 1.37 6.93 -0.25
C THR A 95 0.64 7.66 0.88
N SER A 96 0.45 7.01 2.04
CA SER A 96 -0.05 7.66 3.26
C SER A 96 0.90 8.76 3.75
N THR A 97 2.21 8.54 3.68
CA THR A 97 3.20 9.55 4.07
C THR A 97 3.15 10.77 3.14
N ILE A 98 3.02 10.56 1.83
CA ILE A 98 2.78 11.65 0.85
C ILE A 98 1.52 12.43 1.22
N PHE A 99 0.41 11.72 1.51
CA PHE A 99 -0.84 12.33 1.94
C PHE A 99 -0.61 13.26 3.15
N PHE A 100 0.03 12.77 4.22
CA PHE A 100 0.28 13.59 5.43
C PHE A 100 1.22 14.78 5.18
N LEU A 101 2.27 14.61 4.37
CA LEU A 101 3.22 15.68 4.07
C LEU A 101 2.59 16.82 3.25
N LEU A 102 1.57 16.51 2.46
CA LEU A 102 0.89 17.44 1.56
C LEU A 102 -0.40 18.06 2.14
N LEU A 103 -0.89 17.60 3.31
CA LEU A 103 -2.09 18.17 3.97
C LEU A 103 -2.01 19.69 4.23
N LYS A 104 -0.80 20.24 4.37
CA LYS A 104 -0.55 21.67 4.65
C LYS A 104 -0.34 22.52 3.39
N SER A 105 -0.48 21.95 2.18
CA SER A 105 -0.27 22.67 0.91
C SER A 105 -1.58 23.26 0.36
N PRO A 106 -1.56 24.44 -0.30
CA PRO A 106 -2.72 25.00 -0.98
C PRO A 106 -3.26 24.10 -2.12
N PHE A 107 -2.43 23.23 -2.70
CA PHE A 107 -2.80 22.29 -3.78
C PHE A 107 -3.37 20.95 -3.27
N ARG A 108 -4.03 20.98 -2.11
CA ARG A 108 -4.48 19.78 -1.41
C ARG A 108 -5.43 18.93 -2.26
N THR A 109 -6.49 19.52 -2.80
CA THR A 109 -7.56 18.76 -3.49
C THR A 109 -7.07 18.04 -4.74
N GLU A 110 -6.30 18.73 -5.58
CA GLU A 110 -5.75 18.17 -6.82
C GLU A 110 -4.78 17.01 -6.52
N THR A 111 -3.90 17.19 -5.54
CA THR A 111 -2.96 16.13 -5.16
C THR A 111 -3.65 14.96 -4.48
N LEU A 112 -4.72 15.19 -3.72
CA LEU A 112 -5.52 14.13 -3.13
C LEU A 112 -6.22 13.29 -4.20
N ILE A 113 -6.80 13.91 -5.21
CA ILE A 113 -7.39 13.20 -6.35
C ILE A 113 -6.34 12.32 -7.02
N SER A 114 -5.15 12.85 -7.30
CA SER A 114 -4.03 12.08 -7.87
C SER A 114 -3.65 10.88 -6.99
N ILE A 115 -3.54 11.07 -5.67
CA ILE A 115 -3.23 9.99 -4.72
C ILE A 115 -4.31 8.90 -4.77
N TYR A 116 -5.59 9.24 -4.76
CA TYR A 116 -6.67 8.25 -4.84
C TYR A 116 -6.68 7.52 -6.17
N CYS A 117 -6.53 8.23 -7.29
CA CYS A 117 -6.42 7.63 -8.62
C CYS A 117 -5.21 6.68 -8.72
N MET A 118 -4.06 7.07 -8.16
CA MET A 118 -2.85 6.26 -8.18
C MET A 118 -3.00 4.98 -7.34
N ASN A 119 -3.62 5.07 -6.16
CA ASN A 119 -3.95 3.88 -5.36
C ASN A 119 -4.90 2.93 -6.11
N PHE A 120 -5.92 3.47 -6.76
CA PHE A 120 -6.83 2.67 -7.58
C PHE A 120 -6.11 1.99 -8.74
N ALA A 121 -5.26 2.73 -9.47
CA ALA A 121 -4.46 2.19 -10.56
C ALA A 121 -3.54 1.05 -10.08
N TYR A 122 -2.88 1.22 -8.93
CA TYR A 122 -2.05 0.16 -8.34
C TYR A 122 -2.86 -1.12 -8.07
N VAL A 123 -4.03 -1.01 -7.42
CA VAL A 123 -4.90 -2.16 -7.14
C VAL A 123 -5.38 -2.83 -8.42
N ALA A 124 -5.81 -2.05 -9.42
CA ALA A 124 -6.24 -2.56 -10.72
C ALA A 124 -5.10 -3.31 -11.44
N SER A 125 -3.90 -2.74 -11.45
CA SER A 125 -2.72 -3.36 -12.07
C SER A 125 -2.30 -4.65 -11.36
N VAL A 126 -2.25 -4.66 -10.03
CA VAL A 126 -1.95 -5.87 -9.26
C VAL A 126 -3.02 -6.95 -9.47
N GLY A 127 -4.30 -6.54 -9.51
CA GLY A 127 -5.44 -7.41 -9.80
C GLY A 127 -5.38 -8.03 -11.20
N ALA A 128 -4.83 -7.31 -12.18
CA ALA A 128 -4.62 -7.83 -13.53
C ALA A 128 -3.51 -8.90 -13.60
N VAL A 129 -2.49 -8.80 -12.75
CA VAL A 129 -1.32 -9.72 -12.72
C VAL A 129 -1.61 -11.04 -11.99
N GLN A 130 -2.75 -11.16 -11.30
CA GLN A 130 -3.06 -12.36 -10.52
C GLN A 130 -4.46 -12.93 -10.82
N PRO A 131 -4.74 -14.21 -10.50
CA PRO A 131 -6.05 -14.78 -10.75
C PRO A 131 -7.14 -14.06 -9.92
N GLN A 132 -8.26 -13.80 -10.58
CA GLN A 132 -9.45 -13.04 -10.14
C GLN A 132 -10.22 -13.73 -9.01
N THR A 133 -9.58 -14.00 -7.87
CA THR A 133 -10.29 -14.56 -6.71
C THR A 133 -10.83 -13.44 -5.81
N PRO A 134 -12.06 -13.55 -5.27
CA PRO A 134 -12.65 -12.52 -4.40
C PRO A 134 -11.82 -12.27 -3.12
N LYS A 135 -11.04 -13.25 -2.66
CA LYS A 135 -10.11 -13.11 -1.52
C LYS A 135 -9.00 -12.11 -1.79
N THR A 136 -8.51 -12.06 -3.03
CA THR A 136 -7.46 -11.13 -3.45
C THR A 136 -7.93 -9.69 -3.38
N TRP A 137 -9.11 -9.42 -3.92
CA TRP A 137 -9.69 -8.08 -3.89
C TRP A 137 -9.88 -7.61 -2.45
N ALA A 138 -10.39 -8.48 -1.56
CA ALA A 138 -10.52 -8.17 -0.14
C ALA A 138 -9.18 -7.85 0.53
N ILE A 139 -8.11 -8.62 0.24
CA ILE A 139 -6.77 -8.36 0.75
C ILE A 139 -6.24 -7.01 0.24
N LEU A 140 -6.39 -6.70 -1.05
CA LEU A 140 -5.91 -5.44 -1.64
C LEU A 140 -6.63 -4.22 -1.07
N PHE A 141 -7.96 -4.25 -0.92
CA PHE A 141 -8.72 -3.16 -0.31
C PHE A 141 -8.38 -3.00 1.18
N SER A 142 -8.24 -4.11 1.92
CA SER A 142 -7.86 -4.05 3.34
C SER A 142 -6.45 -3.49 3.54
N ALA A 143 -5.48 -3.90 2.72
CA ALA A 143 -4.11 -3.44 2.78
C ALA A 143 -3.98 -1.95 2.41
N LEU A 144 -4.85 -1.45 1.53
CA LEU A 144 -4.89 -0.04 1.19
C LEU A 144 -5.40 0.81 2.35
N LEU A 145 -6.47 0.38 3.02
CA LEU A 145 -7.13 1.15 4.08
C LEU A 145 -6.38 1.11 5.42
N LEU A 146 -5.69 0.01 5.74
CA LEU A 146 -5.03 -0.20 7.03
C LEU A 146 -4.02 0.90 7.42
N PRO A 147 -3.09 1.35 6.57
CA PRO A 147 -2.17 2.43 6.93
C PRO A 147 -2.87 3.78 7.08
N TYR A 148 -3.94 4.07 6.33
CA TYR A 148 -4.75 5.27 6.55
C TYR A 148 -5.46 5.21 7.91
N ILE A 149 -6.11 4.09 8.23
CA ILE A 149 -6.78 3.89 9.52
C ILE A 149 -5.78 3.99 10.68
N PHE A 150 -4.65 3.30 10.59
CA PHE A 150 -3.61 3.33 11.63
C PHE A 150 -3.05 4.74 11.85
N ARG A 151 -2.75 5.47 10.77
CA ARG A 151 -2.22 6.83 10.88
C ARG A 151 -3.26 7.81 11.39
N LEU A 152 -4.52 7.73 10.94
CA LEU A 152 -5.61 8.53 11.48
C LEU A 152 -5.83 8.25 12.96
N PHE A 153 -5.83 6.98 13.36
CA PHE A 153 -5.92 6.56 14.75
C PHE A 153 -4.75 7.13 15.58
N SER A 154 -3.52 7.04 15.08
CA SER A 154 -2.34 7.63 15.76
C SER A 154 -2.46 9.15 15.91
N SER A 155 -3.01 9.84 14.91
CA SER A 155 -3.23 11.28 14.93
C SER A 155 -4.33 11.66 15.92
N ILE A 156 -5.41 10.88 16.01
CA ILE A 156 -6.52 11.07 16.95
C ILE A 156 -6.05 10.84 18.40
N ILE A 157 -5.28 9.78 18.65
CA ILE A 157 -4.67 9.54 19.97
C ILE A 157 -3.78 10.72 20.35
N LYS A 158 -2.93 11.17 19.42
CA LYS A 158 -2.04 12.31 19.68
C LYS A 158 -2.84 13.57 20.01
N SER A 159 -3.89 13.90 19.25
CA SER A 159 -4.74 15.06 19.53
C SER A 159 -5.47 14.96 20.87
N HIS A 160 -5.89 13.76 21.28
CA HIS A 160 -6.49 13.57 22.60
C HIS A 160 -5.48 13.70 23.74
N LYS A 161 -4.23 13.27 23.53
CA LYS A 161 -3.16 13.41 24.51
C LYS A 161 -2.81 14.89 24.72
N GLU A 162 -2.67 15.64 23.63
CA GLU A 162 -2.40 17.08 23.67
C GLU A 162 -3.54 17.87 24.33
N ALA A 163 -4.80 17.49 24.08
CA ALA A 163 -5.96 18.09 24.76
C ALA A 163 -5.97 17.83 26.28
N ARG A 164 -5.60 16.62 26.72
CA ARG A 164 -5.47 16.32 28.16
C ARG A 164 -4.34 17.08 28.83
N GLU A 165 -3.22 17.32 28.15
CA GLU A 165 -2.07 18.04 28.70
C GLU A 165 -2.37 19.54 28.88
N GLN A 166 -3.27 20.12 28.07
CA GLN A 166 -3.72 21.52 28.23
C GLN A 166 -4.74 21.70 29.37
N ASP A 167 -5.53 20.68 29.68
CA ASP A 167 -6.51 20.68 30.78
C ASP A 167 -5.89 20.38 32.16
N VAL A 168 -4.58 20.09 32.23
CA VAL A 168 -3.91 19.92 33.54
C VAL A 168 -3.88 21.28 34.23
N PRO A 169 -4.58 21.47 35.36
CA PRO A 169 -4.58 22.74 36.06
C PRO A 169 -3.14 23.10 36.44
N GLN A 170 -2.68 24.28 36.01
CA GLN A 170 -1.39 24.80 36.47
C GLN A 170 -1.40 24.80 37.99
N GLY A 171 -0.51 23.99 38.59
CA GLY A 171 -0.36 23.91 40.04
C GLY A 171 -0.15 25.31 40.63
N PRO A 172 -0.56 25.54 41.88
CA PRO A 172 -0.55 26.87 42.48
C PRO A 172 0.86 27.48 42.35
N PRO A 173 0.96 28.79 42.07
CA PRO A 173 2.25 29.45 41.88
C PRO A 173 3.13 29.18 43.08
N VAL A 174 4.31 28.57 42.84
CA VAL A 174 5.33 28.38 43.86
C VAL A 174 5.88 29.75 44.19
N PHE A 175 5.35 30.37 45.25
CA PHE A 175 5.89 31.58 45.81
C PHE A 175 7.27 31.25 46.41
N GLN A 176 8.32 31.45 45.62
CA GLN A 176 9.68 31.45 46.15
C GLN A 176 9.77 32.60 47.16
N ARG A 177 9.72 32.28 48.45
CA ARG A 177 10.08 33.23 49.49
C ARG A 177 11.54 33.60 49.27
N GLY A 178 11.78 34.87 49.01
CA GLY A 178 13.11 35.44 49.05
C GLY A 178 13.76 35.12 50.40
N ALA A 179 14.96 34.56 50.35
CA ALA A 179 15.84 34.51 51.50
C ALA A 179 16.31 35.95 51.79
N CYS A 180 16.15 36.39 53.03
CA CYS A 180 16.83 37.57 53.57
C CYS A 180 18.32 37.30 53.71
#